data_AF-A0A660NZM8-F1
#
_entry.id   AF-A0A660NZM8-F1
#
_cell.length_a   1.000
_cell.length_b   1.000
_cell.length_c   1.000
_cell.angle_alpha   90.00
_cell.angle_beta   90.00
_cell.angle_gamma   90.00
#
_symmetry.space_group_name_H-M   'P 1'
#
loop_
_entity.id
_entity.type
_entity.pdbx_description
1 polymer ?
#
loop_
_entity_poly.entity_id
_entity_poly.type
_entity_poly.pdbx_seq_one_letter_code
_entity_poly.pdbx_strand_id
1 'polypeptide(L)'
;MKHLYKSFITLLLFAANTYAYAGQNIGTKDTIVVVTNNSDDSCISHLVLNKGGVRDTLISIYCADGSDIEPLESMESTDKQTQIEVFTIYNAAADGSKYVFYNHQTHKAYITFAIFADIKPTVVNLNEAQQYVLLSNKNSTTTPTKKTLNTGNKEEYIANASKFRLIKAGLKSIKIEP
;
A
#
# COMPACT_ATOMS: atom_id res chain seq x y z
N MET A 1 -33.69 -25.03 49.53
CA MET A 1 -33.27 -24.62 48.18
C MET A 1 -31.79 -24.93 48.01
N LYS A 2 -31.47 -26.10 47.43
CA LYS A 2 -30.12 -26.54 47.08
C LYS A 2 -30.15 -26.90 45.59
N HIS A 3 -29.26 -26.32 44.80
CA HIS A 3 -28.58 -26.87 43.63
C HIS A 3 -27.76 -25.72 43.00
N LEU A 4 -26.49 -25.60 43.34
CA LEU A 4 -25.32 -26.16 42.62
C LEU A 4 -24.79 -25.21 41.52
N TYR A 5 -23.92 -24.31 41.97
CA TYR A 5 -22.57 -24.03 41.44
C TYR A 5 -22.16 -24.82 40.16
N LYS A 6 -22.38 -24.22 38.98
CA LYS A 6 -21.68 -24.42 37.69
C LYS A 6 -22.03 -23.14 36.90
N SER A 7 -21.14 -22.32 36.36
CA SER A 7 -19.91 -22.61 35.65
C SER A 7 -18.97 -21.42 35.81
N PHE A 8 -17.72 -21.75 36.10
CA PHE A 8 -16.57 -20.87 35.95
C PHE A 8 -16.49 -20.34 34.51
N ILE A 9 -16.10 -19.07 34.41
CA ILE A 9 -15.16 -18.51 33.42
C ILE A 9 -15.32 -19.04 31.99
N THR A 10 -15.91 -18.21 31.13
CA THR A 10 -15.59 -18.20 29.69
C THR A 10 -15.28 -16.78 29.28
N LEU A 11 -14.13 -16.28 29.77
CA LEU A 11 -13.41 -15.18 29.15
C LEU A 11 -12.59 -15.79 28.00
N LEU A 12 -13.16 -15.90 26.81
CA LEU A 12 -12.41 -16.33 25.62
C LEU A 12 -12.12 -15.13 24.73
N LEU A 13 -10.83 -14.76 24.80
CA LEU A 13 -10.07 -13.86 23.96
C LEU A 13 -10.48 -13.92 22.48
N PHE A 14 -11.09 -12.85 21.98
CA PHE A 14 -10.97 -12.50 20.57
C PHE A 14 -9.57 -11.95 20.34
N ALA A 15 -8.62 -12.82 20.00
CA ALA A 15 -7.36 -12.41 19.42
C ALA A 15 -7.65 -11.91 17.99
N ALA A 16 -7.89 -10.61 17.85
CA ALA A 16 -7.75 -9.96 16.56
C ALA A 16 -6.27 -10.13 16.15
N ASN A 17 -6.02 -10.88 15.08
CA ASN A 17 -4.69 -10.94 14.45
C ASN A 17 -4.41 -9.58 13.79
N THR A 18 -4.06 -8.59 14.60
CA THR A 18 -3.51 -7.34 14.11
C THR A 18 -2.05 -7.59 13.75
N TYR A 19 -1.75 -7.80 12.47
CA TYR A 19 -0.38 -7.66 11.98
C TYR A 19 -0.06 -6.16 11.92
N ALA A 20 0.27 -5.60 13.09
CA ALA A 20 0.77 -4.24 13.17
C ALA A 20 2.24 -4.23 12.75
N TYR A 21 2.51 -3.95 11.48
CA TYR A 21 3.85 -3.55 11.04
C TYR A 21 4.13 -2.14 11.59
N ALA A 22 4.66 -2.08 12.81
CA ALA A 22 5.05 -0.84 13.45
C ALA A 22 6.51 -0.51 13.11
N GLY A 23 6.72 0.31 12.08
CA GLY A 23 7.99 1.04 11.92
C GLY A 23 8.15 2.02 13.09
N GLN A 24 9.02 1.70 14.06
CA GLN A 24 9.24 2.57 15.20
C GLN A 24 10.07 3.81 14.83
N ASN A 25 9.51 5.00 15.03
CA ASN A 25 10.27 6.23 15.34
C ASN A 25 9.39 7.19 16.15
N ILE A 26 9.82 7.47 17.39
CA ILE A 26 9.14 8.34 18.35
C ILE A 26 9.30 9.80 17.93
N GLY A 27 8.18 10.41 17.54
CA GLY A 27 8.05 11.85 17.28
C GLY A 27 6.95 12.11 16.26
N THR A 28 5.68 12.15 16.70
CA THR A 28 4.51 12.69 15.96
C THR A 28 4.54 12.52 14.43
N LYS A 29 4.95 11.35 13.94
CA LYS A 29 4.90 11.04 12.51
C LYS A 29 3.56 10.42 12.23
N ASP A 30 2.95 10.87 11.16
CA ASP A 30 1.85 10.17 10.52
C ASP A 30 2.27 8.71 10.32
N THR A 31 1.42 7.78 10.74
CA THR A 31 1.68 6.35 10.60
C THR A 31 0.69 5.78 9.61
N ILE A 32 1.16 4.92 8.71
CA ILE A 32 0.28 4.17 7.83
C ILE A 32 0.29 2.71 8.27
N VAL A 33 -0.91 2.16 8.44
CA VAL A 33 -1.10 0.78 8.88
C VAL A 33 -2.08 0.07 7.97
N VAL A 34 -1.87 -1.23 7.80
CA VAL A 34 -2.83 -2.12 7.16
C VAL A 34 -3.73 -2.69 8.25
N VAL A 35 -5.05 -2.57 8.08
CA VAL A 35 -6.06 -3.09 9.01
C VAL A 35 -6.99 -4.01 8.23
N THR A 36 -6.95 -5.29 8.56
CA THR A 36 -7.82 -6.30 7.93
C THR A 36 -8.97 -6.65 8.86
N ASN A 37 -10.19 -6.43 8.38
CA ASN A 37 -11.41 -6.87 9.03
C ASN A 37 -11.85 -8.16 8.35
N ASN A 38 -11.77 -9.28 9.08
CA ASN A 38 -12.17 -10.59 8.58
C ASN A 38 -13.31 -11.17 9.42
N SER A 39 -14.29 -11.74 8.74
CA SER A 39 -15.50 -12.35 9.29
C SER A 39 -15.88 -13.56 8.45
N ASP A 40 -16.81 -14.39 8.92
CA ASP A 40 -17.25 -15.59 8.19
C ASP A 40 -17.80 -15.27 6.78
N ASP A 41 -18.39 -14.08 6.60
CA ASP A 41 -19.05 -13.68 5.34
C ASP A 41 -18.25 -12.67 4.51
N SER A 42 -17.22 -12.03 5.06
CA SER A 42 -16.47 -10.97 4.37
C SER A 42 -15.06 -10.75 4.88
N CYS A 43 -14.16 -10.36 3.97
CA CYS A 43 -12.82 -9.90 4.26
C CYS A 43 -12.61 -8.56 3.56
N ILE A 44 -12.34 -7.50 4.33
CA ILE A 44 -11.94 -6.18 3.81
C ILE A 44 -10.61 -5.77 4.45
N SER A 45 -9.63 -5.39 3.61
CA SER A 45 -8.35 -4.83 4.06
C SER A 45 -8.30 -3.34 3.78
N HIS A 46 -7.89 -2.55 4.77
CA HIS A 46 -7.84 -1.10 4.73
C HIS A 46 -6.39 -0.62 4.86
N LEU A 47 -5.99 0.32 4.00
CA LEU A 47 -4.79 1.12 4.20
C LEU A 47 -5.20 2.40 4.93
N VAL A 48 -4.77 2.55 6.18
CA VAL A 48 -5.23 3.62 7.08
C VAL A 48 -4.07 4.54 7.42
N LEU A 49 -4.27 5.83 7.18
CA LEU A 49 -3.42 6.92 7.67
C LEU A 49 -3.88 7.31 9.07
N ASN A 50 -2.96 7.34 10.03
CA ASN A 50 -3.19 7.87 11.36
C ASN A 50 -2.33 9.13 11.55
N LYS A 51 -2.99 10.29 11.55
CA LYS A 51 -2.41 11.62 11.66
C LYS A 51 -2.98 12.34 12.87
N GLY A 52 -2.14 12.61 13.87
CA GLY A 52 -2.56 13.36 15.06
C GLY A 52 -3.74 12.73 15.82
N GLY A 53 -3.92 11.41 15.72
CA GLY A 53 -5.06 10.68 16.33
C GLY A 53 -6.31 10.59 15.46
N VAL A 54 -6.34 11.27 14.31
CA VAL A 54 -7.37 11.11 13.27
C VAL A 54 -6.98 9.95 12.36
N ARG A 55 -7.94 9.08 12.07
CA ARG A 55 -7.75 7.90 11.22
C ARG A 55 -8.53 8.06 9.92
N ASP A 56 -7.80 8.17 8.82
CA ASP A 56 -8.35 8.29 7.47
C ASP A 56 -8.07 7.02 6.67
N THR A 57 -9.10 6.48 6.04
CA THR A 57 -8.93 5.33 5.14
C THR A 57 -8.49 5.83 3.76
N LEU A 58 -7.28 5.48 3.35
CA LEU A 58 -6.76 5.82 2.02
C LEU A 58 -7.36 4.92 0.94
N ILE A 59 -7.38 3.61 1.20
CA ILE A 59 -7.88 2.58 0.29
C ILE A 59 -8.52 1.46 1.10
N SER A 60 -9.58 0.85 0.54
CA SER A 60 -10.17 -0.40 1.00
C SER A 60 -10.21 -1.38 -0.16
N ILE A 61 -9.86 -2.64 0.08
CA ILE A 61 -10.01 -3.73 -0.89
C ILE A 61 -10.77 -4.91 -0.27
N TYR A 62 -11.49 -5.64 -1.11
CA TYR A 62 -11.96 -6.98 -0.75
C TYR A 62 -10.75 -7.93 -0.77
N CYS A 63 -10.61 -8.77 0.25
CA CYS A 63 -9.44 -9.66 0.41
C CYS A 63 -9.78 -11.16 0.42
N ALA A 64 -11.06 -11.54 0.39
CA ALA A 64 -11.44 -12.96 0.39
C ALA A 64 -11.20 -13.65 -0.96
N ASP A 65 -10.93 -12.88 -2.03
CA ASP A 65 -10.46 -13.38 -3.32
C ASP A 65 -8.93 -13.62 -3.38
N GLY A 66 -8.21 -13.34 -2.28
CA GLY A 66 -6.75 -13.40 -2.22
C GLY A 66 -6.04 -12.10 -2.60
N SER A 67 -6.79 -11.01 -2.86
CA SER A 67 -6.20 -9.68 -2.99
C SER A 67 -5.66 -9.19 -1.65
N ASP A 68 -4.59 -8.39 -1.67
CA ASP A 68 -3.90 -7.99 -0.45
C ASP A 68 -3.24 -6.60 -0.53
N ILE A 69 -2.98 -6.02 0.63
CA ILE A 69 -2.24 -4.78 0.84
C ILE A 69 -0.98 -5.09 1.63
N GLU A 70 0.18 -4.92 1.01
CA GLU A 70 1.47 -5.16 1.66
C GLU A 70 2.38 -3.92 1.60
N PRO A 71 3.12 -3.60 2.68
CA PRO A 71 4.20 -2.63 2.59
C PRO A 71 5.25 -3.15 1.60
N LEU A 72 5.75 -2.27 0.75
CA LEU A 72 6.83 -2.61 -0.16
C LEU A 72 8.17 -2.50 0.58
N GLU A 73 8.55 -3.58 1.27
CA GLU A 73 9.82 -3.66 2.00
C GLU A 73 11.00 -3.56 1.03
N SER A 74 12.10 -2.91 1.47
CA SER A 74 13.39 -2.73 0.75
C SER A 74 13.53 -1.60 -0.27
N MET A 75 12.88 -0.45 -0.06
CA MET A 75 13.17 0.71 -0.92
C MET A 75 14.42 1.45 -0.47
N GLU A 76 15.48 1.40 -1.26
CA GLU A 76 16.53 2.40 -1.22
C GLU A 76 15.92 3.73 -1.70
N SER A 77 15.36 4.52 -0.78
CA SER A 77 15.06 5.91 -1.11
C SER A 77 16.39 6.61 -1.37
N THR A 78 16.66 6.92 -2.64
CA THR A 78 17.83 7.70 -3.06
C THR A 78 17.82 9.11 -2.46
N ASP A 79 16.66 9.58 -2.01
CA ASP A 79 16.47 10.89 -1.40
C ASP A 79 16.08 10.72 0.07
N LYS A 80 17.07 10.70 0.96
CA LYS A 80 16.86 10.56 2.42
C LYS A 80 15.99 11.68 3.00
N GLN A 81 15.78 12.78 2.28
CA GLN A 81 14.91 13.87 2.69
C GLN A 81 13.45 13.47 2.58
N THR A 82 13.03 12.88 1.46
CA THR A 82 11.63 12.51 1.21
C THR A 82 11.35 11.11 1.76
N GLN A 83 10.79 11.06 2.97
CA GLN A 83 10.22 9.81 3.48
C GLN A 83 8.95 9.52 2.68
N ILE A 84 9.10 8.66 1.68
CA ILE A 84 7.98 8.09 0.92
C ILE A 84 7.77 6.67 1.43
N GLU A 85 6.59 6.41 1.98
CA GLU A 85 6.13 5.05 2.24
C GLU A 85 5.38 4.51 1.01
N VAL A 86 5.62 3.25 0.67
CA VAL A 86 5.06 2.61 -0.52
C VAL A 86 4.37 1.31 -0.14
N PHE A 87 3.15 1.14 -0.64
CA PHE A 87 2.33 -0.06 -0.45
C PHE A 87 1.96 -0.66 -1.79
N THR A 88 1.95 -1.98 -1.85
CA THR A 88 1.48 -2.77 -2.97
C THR A 88 0.02 -3.14 -2.72
N ILE A 89 -0.85 -2.87 -3.69
CA ILE A 89 -2.23 -3.33 -3.70
C ILE A 89 -2.33 -4.42 -4.75
N TYR A 90 -2.21 -5.68 -4.34
CA TYR A 90 -2.35 -6.83 -5.22
C TYR A 90 -3.82 -7.13 -5.47
N ASN A 91 -4.20 -7.30 -6.74
CA ASN A 91 -5.53 -7.69 -7.16
C ASN A 91 -5.49 -9.12 -7.73
N ALA A 92 -6.15 -10.06 -7.04
CA ALA A 92 -6.12 -11.47 -7.42
C ALA A 92 -6.83 -11.76 -8.75
N ALA A 93 -7.90 -11.02 -9.08
CA ALA A 93 -8.65 -11.21 -10.31
C ALA A 93 -7.84 -10.79 -11.57
N ALA A 94 -7.02 -9.75 -11.44
CA ALA A 94 -6.17 -9.24 -12.51
C ALA A 94 -4.76 -9.87 -12.50
N ASP A 95 -4.38 -10.57 -11.43
CA ASP A 95 -3.02 -11.06 -11.19
C ASP A 95 -1.96 -9.95 -11.37
N GLY A 96 -2.16 -8.85 -10.65
CA GLY A 96 -1.27 -7.70 -10.76
C GLY A 96 -1.50 -6.67 -9.68
N SER A 97 -0.56 -5.72 -9.59
CA SER A 97 -0.53 -4.75 -8.49
C SER A 97 -0.69 -3.32 -8.95
N LYS A 98 -1.39 -2.53 -8.14
CA LYS A 98 -1.21 -1.07 -8.08
C LYS A 98 -0.24 -0.73 -6.97
N TYR A 99 0.34 0.46 -7.04
CA TYR A 99 1.24 0.98 -6.01
C TYR A 99 0.68 2.26 -5.43
N VAL A 100 0.63 2.33 -4.10
CA VAL A 100 0.26 3.50 -3.32
C VAL A 100 1.51 4.14 -2.75
N PHE A 101 1.58 5.46 -2.80
CA PHE A 101 2.71 6.26 -2.31
C PHE A 101 2.17 7.27 -1.33
N TYR A 102 2.80 7.38 -0.17
CA TYR A 102 2.53 8.43 0.79
C TYR A 102 3.77 9.26 1.05
N ASN A 103 3.66 10.57 0.82
CA ASN A 103 4.73 11.50 1.12
C ASN A 103 4.51 12.14 2.49
N HIS A 104 5.37 11.80 3.47
CA HIS A 104 5.29 12.35 4.82
C HIS A 104 5.63 13.84 4.91
N GLN A 105 6.31 14.42 3.91
CA GLN A 105 6.59 15.86 3.88
C GLN A 105 5.39 16.68 3.40
N THR A 106 4.72 16.21 2.34
CA THR A 106 3.58 16.93 1.75
C THR A 106 2.24 16.49 2.30
N HIS A 107 2.22 15.39 3.08
CA HIS A 107 1.02 14.73 3.59
C HIS A 107 0.02 14.35 2.48
N LYS A 108 0.53 13.92 1.33
CA LYS A 108 -0.29 13.53 0.18
C LYS A 108 -0.10 12.06 -0.15
N ALA A 109 -1.20 11.42 -0.54
CA ALA A 109 -1.24 10.04 -0.98
C ALA A 109 -1.56 9.96 -2.47
N TYR A 110 -0.94 9.01 -3.16
CA TYR A 110 -1.07 8.79 -4.59
C TYR A 110 -1.20 7.30 -4.89
N ILE A 111 -1.85 6.95 -6.01
CA ILE A 111 -1.91 5.59 -6.54
C ILE A 111 -1.64 5.57 -8.04
N THR A 112 -0.99 4.53 -8.56
CA THR A 112 -0.83 4.34 -10.01
C THR A 112 -2.19 4.17 -10.71
N PHE A 113 -2.33 4.73 -11.91
CA PHE A 113 -3.49 4.45 -12.75
C PHE A 113 -3.52 2.98 -13.20
N ALA A 114 -2.39 2.51 -13.74
CA ALA A 114 -2.26 1.16 -14.29
C ALA A 114 -2.06 0.10 -13.20
N ILE A 115 -2.44 -1.14 -13.55
CA ILE A 115 -2.15 -2.38 -12.82
C ILE A 115 -0.98 -3.06 -13.53
N PHE A 116 0.02 -3.52 -12.78
CA PHE A 116 1.22 -4.14 -13.32
C PHE A 116 1.33 -5.59 -12.85
N ALA A 117 1.40 -6.53 -13.80
CA ALA A 117 1.76 -7.91 -13.52
C ALA A 117 3.27 -8.12 -13.61
N ASP A 118 3.77 -9.13 -12.89
CA ASP A 118 5.16 -9.59 -12.93
C ASP A 118 6.20 -8.51 -12.56
N ILE A 119 5.90 -7.59 -11.65
CA ILE A 119 6.90 -6.63 -11.16
C ILE A 119 6.77 -6.40 -9.66
N LYS A 120 7.92 -6.33 -8.98
CA LYS A 120 8.08 -5.83 -7.61
C LYS A 120 9.19 -4.77 -7.63
N PRO A 121 8.86 -3.47 -7.69
CA PRO A 121 9.87 -2.44 -7.84
C PRO A 121 10.73 -2.34 -6.57
N THR A 122 12.05 -2.23 -6.76
CA THR A 122 13.04 -2.01 -5.70
C THR A 122 13.48 -0.55 -5.61
N VAL A 123 13.24 0.23 -6.67
CA VAL A 123 13.51 1.66 -6.73
C VAL A 123 12.24 2.40 -7.15
N VAL A 124 11.90 3.45 -6.40
CA VAL A 124 10.80 4.38 -6.66
C VAL A 124 11.32 5.80 -6.69
N ASN A 125 10.93 6.56 -7.71
CA ASN A 125 11.15 8.00 -7.78
C ASN A 125 9.82 8.70 -8.06
N LEU A 126 9.25 9.30 -7.01
CA LEU A 126 7.97 10.01 -7.05
C LEU A 126 8.18 11.46 -7.50
N ASN A 127 7.49 11.87 -8.57
CA ASN A 127 7.45 13.26 -9.03
C ASN A 127 6.04 13.84 -8.86
N GLU A 128 5.80 14.50 -7.74
CA GLU A 128 4.50 15.10 -7.43
C GLU A 128 4.16 16.26 -8.36
N ALA A 129 5.12 17.10 -8.75
CA ALA A 129 4.86 18.27 -9.59
C ALA A 129 4.32 17.87 -10.99
N GLN A 130 4.82 16.76 -11.52
CA GLN A 130 4.45 16.23 -12.83
C GLN A 130 3.49 15.02 -12.76
N GLN A 131 3.06 14.63 -11.56
CA GLN A 131 2.09 13.56 -11.29
C GLN A 131 2.45 12.22 -11.95
N TYR A 132 3.71 11.79 -11.83
CA TYR A 132 4.14 10.44 -12.21
C TYR A 132 5.13 9.85 -11.20
N VAL A 133 5.30 8.54 -11.29
CA VAL A 133 6.34 7.79 -10.59
C VAL A 133 7.19 7.01 -11.58
N LEU A 134 8.48 6.88 -11.28
CA LEU A 134 9.36 5.92 -11.94
C LEU A 134 9.52 4.68 -11.07
N LEU A 135 9.20 3.51 -11.64
CA LEU A 135 9.30 2.21 -11.00
C LEU A 135 10.38 1.38 -11.69
N SER A 136 11.26 0.75 -10.91
CA SER A 136 12.29 -0.16 -11.43
C SER A 136 12.51 -1.32 -10.48
N ASN A 137 12.75 -2.52 -11.04
CA ASN A 137 13.12 -3.74 -10.32
C ASN A 137 14.63 -4.08 -10.44
N LYS A 138 15.41 -3.21 -11.06
CA LYS A 138 16.87 -3.35 -11.26
C LYS A 138 17.55 -2.05 -10.81
N ASN A 139 18.87 -2.08 -10.63
CA ASN A 139 19.73 -0.87 -10.52
C ASN A 139 19.71 -0.12 -11.86
N SER A 140 18.57 0.51 -12.15
CA SER A 140 18.23 1.13 -13.41
C SER A 140 18.43 2.63 -13.29
N THR A 141 18.69 3.26 -14.42
CA THR A 141 18.85 4.71 -14.51
C THR A 141 17.56 5.41 -14.11
N THR A 142 17.65 6.45 -13.29
CA THR A 142 16.51 7.32 -12.92
C THR A 142 15.97 8.15 -14.09
N THR A 143 16.64 8.12 -15.24
CA THR A 143 16.25 8.88 -16.44
C THR A 143 15.49 7.99 -17.43
N PRO A 144 14.27 8.38 -17.85
CA PRO A 144 13.55 7.73 -18.93
C PRO A 144 14.36 7.69 -20.25
N THR A 145 14.28 6.57 -20.96
CA THR A 145 14.88 6.37 -22.28
C THR A 145 13.83 5.87 -23.27
N LYS A 146 14.17 5.67 -24.55
CA LYS A 146 13.27 5.05 -25.54
C LYS A 146 12.79 3.64 -25.16
N LYS A 147 13.49 2.97 -24.23
CA LYS A 147 13.13 1.62 -23.74
C LYS A 147 12.29 1.63 -22.46
N THR A 148 11.92 2.82 -21.98
CA THR A 148 11.04 3.00 -20.81
C THR A 148 9.60 2.79 -21.23
N LEU A 149 8.86 1.95 -20.50
CA LEU A 149 7.41 1.90 -20.64
C LEU A 149 6.82 3.16 -20.05
N ASN A 150 6.00 3.88 -20.82
CA ASN A 150 5.24 5.03 -20.32
C ASN A 150 3.76 4.72 -20.42
N THR A 151 3.07 4.58 -19.29
CA THR A 151 1.63 4.27 -19.24
C THR A 151 0.76 5.52 -19.22
N GLY A 152 1.34 6.69 -18.93
CA GLY A 152 0.59 7.92 -18.70
C GLY A 152 -0.51 7.74 -17.66
N ASN A 153 -1.66 8.36 -17.89
CA ASN A 153 -2.79 8.40 -16.95
C ASN A 153 -3.92 7.42 -17.34
N LYS A 154 -3.56 6.28 -17.95
CA LYS A 154 -4.54 5.28 -18.41
C LYS A 154 -4.77 4.22 -17.33
N GLU A 155 -6.03 3.95 -17.05
CA GLU A 155 -6.43 2.77 -16.28
C GLU A 155 -6.34 1.55 -17.20
N GLU A 156 -5.16 0.92 -17.22
CA GLU A 156 -4.88 -0.25 -18.06
C GLU A 156 -4.14 -1.34 -17.28
N TYR A 157 -4.30 -2.57 -17.72
CA TYR A 157 -3.54 -3.71 -17.24
C TYR A 157 -2.31 -3.93 -18.12
N ILE A 158 -1.13 -3.97 -17.49
CA ILE A 158 0.16 -4.18 -18.16
C ILE A 158 0.70 -5.57 -17.80
N ALA A 159 0.57 -6.50 -18.74
CA ALA A 159 1.18 -7.82 -18.64
C ALA A 159 2.71 -7.77 -18.82
N ASN A 160 3.44 -8.68 -18.15
CA ASN A 160 4.90 -8.84 -18.27
C ASN A 160 5.68 -7.54 -18.00
N ALA A 161 5.31 -6.79 -16.96
CA ALA A 161 5.94 -5.49 -16.68
C ALA A 161 7.44 -5.63 -16.34
N SER A 162 7.90 -6.78 -15.82
CA SER A 162 9.31 -7.11 -15.58
C SER A 162 10.22 -6.99 -16.80
N LYS A 163 9.69 -7.06 -18.03
CA LYS A 163 10.49 -6.92 -19.26
C LYS A 163 11.08 -5.51 -19.39
N PHE A 164 10.42 -4.52 -18.79
CA PHE A 164 10.88 -3.14 -18.81
C PHE A 164 11.83 -2.88 -17.65
N ARG A 165 12.98 -2.27 -17.97
CA ARG A 165 13.95 -1.84 -16.95
C ARG A 165 13.49 -0.62 -16.15
N LEU A 166 12.57 0.17 -16.71
CA LEU A 166 12.02 1.36 -16.10
C LEU A 166 10.59 1.54 -16.60
N ILE A 167 9.68 1.84 -15.68
CA ILE A 167 8.29 2.17 -15.97
C ILE A 167 8.05 3.59 -15.47
N LYS A 168 7.52 4.45 -16.34
CA LYS A 168 6.97 5.75 -15.99
C LYS A 168 5.45 5.62 -15.93
N ALA A 169 4.92 5.66 -14.71
CA ALA A 169 3.49 5.49 -14.45
C ALA A 169 2.86 6.80 -13.99
N GLY A 170 1.71 7.17 -14.55
CA GLY A 170 0.92 8.30 -14.06
C GLY A 170 0.29 8.01 -12.70
N LEU A 171 0.00 9.07 -11.97
CA LEU A 171 -0.52 9.01 -10.60
C LEU A 171 -1.89 9.68 -10.47
N LYS A 172 -2.74 9.08 -9.65
CA LYS A 172 -4.00 9.63 -9.18
C LYS A 172 -3.86 10.01 -7.71
N SER A 173 -4.19 11.24 -7.35
CA SER A 173 -4.25 11.65 -5.94
C SER A 173 -5.36 10.90 -5.21
N ILE A 174 -5.04 10.40 -4.01
CA ILE A 174 -6.01 9.87 -3.07
C ILE A 174 -6.47 11.05 -2.21
N LYS A 175 -7.78 11.29 -2.14
CA LYS A 175 -8.33 12.32 -1.26
C LYS A 175 -8.19 11.84 0.18
N ILE A 176 -7.60 12.68 1.02
CA ILE A 176 -7.58 12.50 2.47
C ILE A 176 -8.62 13.51 2.96
N GLU A 177 -9.72 13.01 3.52
CA GLU A 177 -10.72 13.89 4.13
C GLU A 177 -10.16 14.45 5.45
N PRO A 178 -10.32 15.75 5.73
CA PRO A 178 -9.78 16.38 6.95
C PRO A 178 -10.59 16.09 8.21
#